data_AF-A0A7U5CV83-F1
#
_entry.id   AF-A0A7U5CV83-F1
#
_cell.length_a   1.000
_cell.length_b   1.000
_cell.length_c   1.000
_cell.angle_alpha   90.00
_cell.angle_beta   90.00
_cell.angle_gamma   90.00
#
_symmetry.space_group_name_H-M   'P 1'
#
loop_
_entity.id
_entity.type
_entity.pdbx_description
1 polymer ?
#
loop_
_entity_poly.entity_id
_entity_poly.type
_entity_poly.pdbx_seq_one_letter_code
_entity_poly.pdbx_strand_id
1 'polypeptide(L)' 'MMEGLAARGRRAGEAAAARAAATLAQRLGEAMPQAHVVQDEAGVTVSGRGLRDDPALRWVGGLLR' A
#
# COMPACT_ATOMS: atom_id res chain seq x y z
N MET A 1 -9.04 4.26 -31.85
CA MET A 1 -9.76 5.06 -30.82
C MET A 1 -9.80 4.36 -29.46
N MET A 2 -10.25 3.09 -29.40
CA MET A 2 -10.31 2.29 -28.16
C MET A 2 -8.97 2.11 -27.44
N GLU A 3 -7.89 1.91 -28.19
CA GLU A 3 -6.55 1.66 -27.63
C GLU A 3 -5.98 2.88 -26.86
N GLY A 4 -6.28 4.10 -27.34
CA GLY A 4 -5.91 5.34 -26.65
C GLY A 4 -6.72 5.61 -25.39
N LEU A 5 -7.96 5.10 -25.31
CA LEU A 5 -8.77 5.15 -24.10
C LEU A 5 -8.26 4.15 -23.06
N ALA A 6 -7.93 2.93 -23.48
CA ALA A 6 -7.34 1.91 -22.62
C ALA A 6 -5.98 2.35 -22.03
N ALA A 7 -5.13 3.00 -22.83
CA ALA A 7 -3.86 3.55 -22.36
C ALA A 7 -4.04 4.66 -21.31
N ARG A 8 -5.05 5.53 -21.48
CA ARG A 8 -5.39 6.55 -20.46
C ARG A 8 -5.93 5.90 -19.19
N GLY A 9 -6.78 4.89 -19.32
CA GLY A 9 -7.30 4.13 -18.18
C GLY A 9 -6.19 3.48 -17.35
N ARG A 10 -5.21 2.84 -18.00
CA ARG A 10 -4.05 2.26 -17.31
C ARG A 10 -3.24 3.30 -16.54
N ARG A 11 -2.89 4.42 -17.17
CA ARG A 11 -2.15 5.51 -16.50
C ARG A 11 -2.92 6.10 -15.32
N ALA A 12 -4.24 6.25 -15.46
CA ALA A 12 -5.09 6.73 -14.36
C ALA A 12 -5.10 5.72 -13.20
N GLY A 13 -5.19 4.43 -13.50
CA GLY A 13 -5.10 3.34 -12.51
C GLY A 13 -3.76 3.30 -11.80
N GLU A 14 -2.65 3.40 -12.54
CA GLU A 14 -1.28 3.46 -12.01
C GLU A 14 -1.10 4.66 -11.07
N ALA A 15 -1.57 5.85 -11.48
CA ALA A 15 -1.51 7.04 -10.64
C ALA A 15 -2.39 6.92 -9.38
N ALA A 16 -3.56 6.30 -9.48
CA ALA A 16 -4.42 6.05 -8.33
C ALA A 16 -3.79 5.04 -7.35
N ALA A 17 -3.20 3.96 -7.87
CA ALA A 17 -2.50 2.96 -7.08
C ALA A 17 -1.30 3.57 -6.34
N ALA A 18 -0.48 4.38 -7.03
CA ALA A 18 0.65 5.07 -6.42
C ALA A 18 0.21 6.01 -5.28
N ARG A 19 -0.88 6.76 -5.48
CA ARG A 19 -1.45 7.64 -4.43
C ARG A 19 -1.97 6.83 -3.24
N ALA A 20 -2.63 5.72 -3.50
CA ALA A 20 -3.14 4.83 -2.45
C ALA A 20 -1.99 4.24 -1.62
N ALA A 21 -0.93 3.77 -2.28
CA ALA A 21 0.27 3.26 -1.63
C ALA A 21 0.96 4.32 -0.77
N ALA A 22 1.15 5.54 -1.29
CA ALA A 22 1.73 6.65 -0.53
C ALA A 22 0.89 7.01 0.71
N THR A 23 -0.43 7.09 0.54
CA THR A 23 -1.37 7.39 1.64
C THR A 23 -1.31 6.29 2.71
N LEU A 24 -1.24 5.03 2.28
CA LEU A 24 -1.14 3.89 3.19
C LEU A 24 0.17 3.91 3.97
N ALA A 25 1.30 4.13 3.29
CA ALA A 25 2.62 4.20 3.93
C ALA A 25 2.68 5.31 4.98
N GLN A 26 2.15 6.50 4.67
CA GLN A 26 2.07 7.60 5.62
C GLN A 26 1.24 7.24 6.86
N ARG A 27 0.02 6.72 6.66
CA ARG A 27 -0.86 6.33 7.78
C ARG A 27 -0.28 5.23 8.65
N LEU A 28 0.43 4.28 8.06
CA LEU A 28 1.12 3.21 8.79
C LEU A 28 2.28 3.77 9.62
N GLY A 29 3.05 4.71 9.08
CA GLY A 29 4.11 5.39 9.82
C GLY A 29 3.58 6.20 11.01
N GLU A 30 2.44 6.88 10.83
CA GLU A 30 1.76 7.62 11.91
C GLU A 30 1.17 6.69 12.99
N ALA A 31 0.51 5.61 12.58
CA ALA A 31 -0.15 4.68 13.50
C ALA A 31 0.84 3.74 14.21
N MET A 32 2.00 3.47 13.61
CA MET A 32 2.98 2.52 14.11
C MET A 32 4.40 3.11 14.10
N PRO A 33 4.73 4.05 15.02
CA PRO A 33 6.04 4.71 15.04
C PRO A 33 7.23 3.74 15.23
N GLN A 34 6.98 2.57 15.81
CA GLN A 34 7.96 1.50 16.01
C GLN A 34 8.20 0.63 14.76
N ALA A 35 7.38 0.79 13.72
CA ALA A 35 7.48 0.03 12.49
C ALA A 35 8.31 0.81 11.45
N HIS A 36 9.16 0.09 10.74
CA HIS A 36 9.84 0.60 9.57
C HIS A 36 8.93 0.40 8.35
N VAL A 37 8.43 1.51 7.79
CA VAL A 37 7.52 1.51 6.65
C VAL A 37 8.27 2.04 5.43
N VAL A 38 8.30 1.26 4.36
CA VAL A 38 8.93 1.64 3.08
C VAL A 38 7.91 1.50 1.97
N GLN A 39 7.81 2.51 1.11
CA GLN A 39 7.10 2.43 -0.15
C GLN A 39 8.10 2.23 -1.29
N ASP A 40 7.82 1.27 -2.16
CA ASP A 40 8.53 1.07 -3.44
C ASP A 40 7.53 1.00 -4.61
N GLU A 41 8.03 0.65 -5.80
CA GLU A 41 7.20 0.54 -7.01
C GLU A 41 6.22 -0.64 -6.96
N ALA A 42 6.51 -1.67 -6.16
CA ALA A 42 5.67 -2.86 -6.01
C ALA A 42 4.59 -2.68 -4.92
N GLY A 43 4.82 -1.81 -3.93
CA GLY A 43 3.82 -1.48 -2.91
C GLY A 43 4.40 -0.90 -1.63
N VAL A 44 3.82 -1.31 -0.50
CA VAL A 44 4.21 -0.86 0.84
C VAL A 44 4.72 -2.05 1.65
N THR A 45 5.95 -1.98 2.09
CA THR A 45 6.59 -2.95 2.99
C THR A 45 6.61 -2.41 4.40
N VAL A 46 6.14 -3.20 5.36
CA VAL A 46 6.16 -2.88 6.79
C VAL A 46 7.00 -3.93 7.51
N SER A 47 8.06 -3.51 8.20
CA SER A 47 8.95 -4.39 8.96
C SER A 47 9.16 -3.88 10.39
N GLY A 48 9.36 -4.80 11.34
CA GLY A 48 9.30 -4.48 12.76
C GLY A 48 8.95 -5.71 13.61
N ARG A 49 9.28 -5.64 14.90
CA ARG A 49 9.02 -6.73 15.84
C ARG A 49 7.56 -6.69 16.30
N GLY A 50 6.87 -7.82 16.31
CA GLY A 50 5.49 -7.94 16.80
C GLY A 50 4.39 -7.44 15.84
N LEU A 51 4.74 -7.07 14.60
CA LEU A 51 3.75 -6.57 13.62
C LEU A 51 2.60 -7.54 13.33
N ARG A 52 2.88 -8.84 13.28
CA ARG A 52 1.83 -9.86 13.01
C ARG A 52 0.81 -9.98 14.13
N ASP A 53 1.21 -9.64 15.35
CA ASP A 53 0.37 -9.70 16.54
C ASP A 53 -0.37 -8.38 16.79
N ASP A 54 -0.02 -7.33 16.04
CA ASP A 54 -0.65 -6.03 16.14
C ASP A 54 -2.12 -6.09 15.68
N PRO A 55 -3.10 -5.74 16.54
CA PRO A 55 -4.51 -5.75 16.18
C PRO A 55 -4.83 -4.89 14.96
N ALA A 56 -4.08 -3.80 14.73
CA ALA A 56 -4.26 -2.90 13.60
C ALA A 56 -3.85 -3.53 12.26
N LEU A 57 -3.05 -4.60 12.26
CA LEU A 57 -2.61 -5.33 11.05
C LEU A 57 -3.33 -6.66 10.84
N ARG A 58 -4.22 -7.04 11.75
CA ARG A 58 -4.94 -8.32 11.70
C ARG A 58 -5.77 -8.51 10.41
N TRP A 59 -6.26 -7.42 9.82
CA TRP A 59 -6.99 -7.43 8.55
C TRP A 59 -6.10 -7.80 7.35
N VAL A 60 -4.80 -7.47 7.38
CA VAL A 60 -3.85 -7.80 6.31
C VAL A 60 -3.69 -9.31 6.17
N GLY A 61 -3.64 -10.04 7.30
CA GLY A 61 -3.61 -11.50 7.30
C GLY A 61 -4.86 -12.15 6.69
N GLY A 62 -5.99 -11.41 6.60
CA GLY A 62 -7.20 -11.85 5.92
C GLY A 62 -7.16 -11.70 4.40
N LEU A 63 -6.34 -10.78 3.87
CA LEU A 63 -6.17 -10.54 2.43
C LEU A 63 -5.14 -11.46 1.76
N LEU A 64 -4.31 -12.14 2.57
CA LEU A 64 -3.26 -13.06 2.11
C LEU A 64 -3.71 -14.52 2.09
N ARG A 65 -5.01 -14.80 2.28
CA ARG A 65 -5.64 -16.11 2.10
C ARG A 65 -6.37 -16.15 0.77
#